data_AF-B4W1Y9-F1
#
_entry.id   AF-B4W1Y9-F1
#
_cell.length_a   1.000
_cell.length_b   1.000
_cell.length_c   1.000
_cell.angle_alpha   90.00
_cell.angle_beta   90.00
_cell.angle_gamma   90.00
#
_symmetry.space_group_name_H-M   'P 1'
#
loop_
_entity.id
_entity.type
_entity.pdbx_description
1 polymer ?
#
loop_
_entity_poly.entity_id
_entity_poly.type
_entity_poly.pdbx_seq_one_letter_code
_entity_poly.pdbx_strand_id
1 'polypeptide(L)'
;MFNSRQLHRIAIVIMAVFVTILIPITHSTASDIPFYWDSINVEMDVQPNGDMWVTETQHYVFTDDYTNERYRYIPLNKVDEITDVTVTENGQPLATTTGIENNQLWIRWQHPLNPPESHVFVLKYRVIGGIQVNGDKTQVYWKAIFAERQVPVLSGTVSVHLPEVLSGKVLSYTAYGIPATRRSLNGKTFEFVASQLLLPGHELEVQIIFPSSVLNLPQPQWQQFKQFFVYMLWSLPFIGLAIRKVLAHLCPRCRKLTMSKTRSTSYLSYFRGRGRVTYYYYCPNCFYHRTSKKAISWGGGDGGDGGGGGGGGGGGGGGGGGGGGGGGGGGGGGGGG
;
A
#
# COMPACT_ATOMS: atom_id res chain seq x y z
N MET A 1 40.55 19.11 -45.57
CA MET A 1 41.36 18.26 -44.68
C MET A 1 40.76 18.32 -43.28
N PHE A 2 40.11 17.25 -42.81
CA PHE A 2 39.58 17.21 -41.44
C PHE A 2 40.73 16.97 -40.45
N ASN A 3 40.82 17.78 -39.40
CA ASN A 3 41.81 17.62 -38.33
C ASN A 3 41.53 16.33 -37.54
N SER A 4 42.57 15.63 -37.08
CA SER A 4 42.50 14.36 -36.33
C SER A 4 41.46 14.37 -35.19
N ARG A 5 41.30 15.52 -34.50
CA ARG A 5 40.30 15.69 -33.43
C ARG A 5 38.85 15.73 -33.93
N GLN A 6 38.60 16.22 -35.15
CA GLN A 6 37.28 16.23 -35.79
C GLN A 6 36.89 14.81 -36.25
N LEU A 7 37.85 14.05 -36.80
CA LEU A 7 37.65 12.65 -37.19
C LEU A 7 37.31 11.75 -35.99
N HIS A 8 37.95 11.96 -34.83
CA HIS A 8 37.62 11.23 -33.61
C HIS A 8 36.20 11.52 -33.10
N ARG A 9 35.76 12.79 -33.15
CA ARG A 9 34.40 13.16 -32.72
C ARG A 9 33.34 12.57 -33.64
N ILE A 10 33.58 12.57 -34.96
CA ILE A 10 32.69 11.94 -35.94
C ILE A 10 32.65 10.42 -35.73
N ALA A 11 33.80 9.77 -35.50
CA ALA A 11 33.87 8.34 -35.22
C ALA A 11 33.11 7.94 -33.94
N ILE A 12 33.21 8.75 -32.87
CA ILE A 12 32.47 8.51 -31.62
C ILE A 12 30.96 8.66 -31.84
N VAL A 13 30.53 9.67 -32.60
CA VAL A 13 29.10 9.87 -32.91
C VAL A 13 28.56 8.74 -33.79
N ILE A 14 29.31 8.31 -34.80
CA ILE A 14 28.92 7.17 -35.67
C ILE A 14 28.87 5.88 -34.85
N MET A 15 29.83 5.65 -33.96
CA MET A 15 29.83 4.48 -33.08
C MET A 15 28.64 4.50 -32.10
N ALA A 16 28.29 5.67 -31.53
CA ALA A 16 27.14 5.81 -30.66
C ALA A 16 25.81 5.56 -31.40
N VAL A 17 25.68 5.99 -32.65
CA VAL A 17 24.52 5.72 -33.50
C VAL A 17 24.46 4.25 -33.94
N PHE A 18 25.61 3.61 -34.17
CA PHE A 18 25.65 2.18 -34.51
C PHE A 18 25.26 1.30 -33.31
N VAL A 19 25.67 1.69 -32.09
CA VAL A 19 25.32 0.97 -30.85
C VAL A 19 23.83 1.08 -30.50
N THR A 20 23.15 2.19 -30.84
CA THR A 20 21.70 2.31 -30.62
C THR A 20 20.86 1.55 -31.66
N ILE A 21 21.37 1.35 -32.88
CA ILE A 21 20.69 0.61 -33.96
C ILE A 21 20.83 -0.92 -33.80
N LEU A 22 21.83 -1.38 -33.05
CA LEU A 22 22.09 -2.80 -32.79
C LEU A 22 21.40 -3.36 -31.55
N ILE A 23 20.49 -2.62 -30.89
CA ILE A 23 19.65 -3.19 -29.84
C ILE A 23 18.59 -4.05 -30.54
N PRO A 24 18.63 -5.39 -30.44
CA PRO A 24 17.54 -6.19 -30.96
C PRO A 24 16.28 -5.80 -30.20
N ILE A 25 15.29 -5.27 -30.91
CA ILE A 25 13.93 -5.16 -30.40
C ILE A 25 13.44 -6.60 -30.31
N THR A 26 13.72 -7.27 -29.19
CA THR A 26 13.10 -8.54 -28.85
C THR A 26 11.63 -8.26 -28.69
N HIS A 27 10.87 -8.47 -29.78
CA HIS A 27 9.43 -8.61 -29.70
C HIS A 27 9.20 -9.86 -28.88
N SER A 28 8.91 -9.68 -27.58
CA SER A 28 8.37 -10.76 -26.77
C SER A 28 7.04 -11.11 -27.40
N THR A 29 7.00 -12.19 -28.17
CA THR A 29 5.74 -12.78 -28.61
C THR A 29 5.04 -13.18 -27.31
N ALA A 30 3.88 -12.58 -27.03
CA ALA A 30 3.04 -13.09 -25.97
C ALA A 30 2.76 -14.56 -26.30
N SER A 31 3.13 -15.46 -25.41
CA SER A 31 2.75 -16.87 -25.56
C SER A 31 1.22 -16.88 -25.51
N ASP A 32 0.57 -17.30 -26.59
CA ASP A 32 -0.88 -17.49 -26.60
C ASP A 32 -1.21 -18.58 -25.59
N ILE A 33 -1.68 -18.18 -24.41
CA ILE A 33 -2.14 -19.11 -23.38
C ILE A 33 -3.51 -19.62 -23.86
N PRO A 34 -3.67 -20.93 -24.15
CA PRO A 34 -4.80 -21.47 -24.90
C PRO A 34 -6.02 -21.72 -24.00
N PHE A 35 -6.31 -20.78 -23.11
CA PHE A 35 -7.52 -20.81 -22.30
C PHE A 35 -7.95 -19.42 -21.87
N TYR A 36 -9.21 -19.30 -21.47
CA TYR A 36 -9.75 -18.11 -20.81
C TYR A 36 -10.80 -18.52 -19.77
N TRP A 37 -11.20 -17.58 -18.92
CA TRP A 37 -12.38 -17.77 -18.09
C TRP A 37 -13.60 -17.25 -18.82
N ASP A 38 -14.56 -18.12 -19.10
CA ASP A 38 -15.89 -17.69 -19.56
C ASP A 38 -16.61 -16.93 -18.44
N SER A 39 -16.49 -17.40 -17.20
CA SER A 39 -16.95 -16.65 -16.03
C SER A 39 -16.14 -16.92 -14.77
N ILE A 40 -16.12 -15.92 -13.87
CA ILE A 40 -15.77 -16.09 -12.47
C ILE A 40 -16.91 -15.51 -11.63
N ASN A 41 -17.61 -16.37 -10.90
CA ASN A 41 -18.67 -15.97 -9.98
C ASN A 41 -18.21 -16.19 -8.54
N VAL A 42 -18.35 -15.18 -7.69
CA VAL A 42 -17.88 -15.22 -6.30
C VAL A 42 -19.02 -14.97 -5.36
N GLU A 43 -19.29 -15.92 -4.47
CA GLU A 43 -20.26 -15.80 -3.39
C GLU A 43 -19.53 -15.66 -2.07
N MET A 44 -19.96 -14.69 -1.26
CA MET A 44 -19.40 -14.41 0.07
C MET A 44 -20.50 -14.45 1.12
N ASP A 45 -20.45 -15.43 2.01
CA ASP A 45 -21.38 -15.59 3.13
C ASP A 45 -20.75 -15.10 4.43
N VAL A 46 -21.06 -13.87 4.80
CA VAL A 46 -20.60 -13.25 6.04
C VAL A 46 -21.35 -13.87 7.21
N GLN A 47 -20.61 -14.31 8.22
CA GLN A 47 -21.16 -14.94 9.42
C GLN A 47 -21.33 -13.92 10.54
N PRO A 48 -22.27 -14.13 11.49
CA PRO A 48 -22.45 -13.23 12.63
C PRO A 48 -21.22 -13.06 13.51
N ASN A 49 -20.31 -14.05 13.52
CA ASN A 49 -19.05 -14.01 14.29
C ASN A 49 -17.92 -13.25 13.58
N GLY A 50 -18.14 -12.75 12.36
CA GLY A 50 -17.14 -12.03 11.58
C GLY A 50 -16.30 -12.89 10.64
N ASP A 51 -16.52 -14.20 10.60
CA ASP A 51 -15.93 -15.03 9.55
C ASP A 51 -16.69 -14.86 8.23
N MET A 52 -16.06 -15.27 7.14
CA MET A 52 -16.69 -15.23 5.82
C MET A 52 -16.36 -16.52 5.06
N TRP A 53 -17.38 -17.23 4.59
CA TRP A 53 -17.19 -18.29 3.60
C TRP A 53 -17.14 -17.66 2.23
N VAL A 54 -16.13 -18.02 1.44
CA VAL A 54 -16.00 -17.57 0.06
C VAL A 54 -16.08 -18.80 -0.85
N THR A 55 -16.96 -18.71 -1.84
CA THR A 55 -17.11 -19.72 -2.90
C THR A 55 -16.84 -19.07 -4.24
N GLU A 56 -15.78 -19.49 -4.93
CA GLU A 56 -15.44 -19.05 -6.28
C GLU A 56 -15.81 -20.16 -7.27
N THR A 57 -16.75 -19.88 -8.18
CA THR A 57 -17.09 -20.75 -9.31
C THR A 57 -16.39 -20.22 -10.56
N GLN A 58 -15.38 -20.93 -11.02
CA GLN A 58 -14.52 -20.54 -12.13
C GLN A 58 -14.81 -21.43 -13.35
N HIS A 59 -15.38 -20.87 -14.40
CA HIS A 59 -15.65 -21.56 -15.66
C HIS A 59 -14.52 -21.31 -16.65
N TYR A 60 -13.67 -22.32 -16.84
CA TYR A 60 -12.57 -22.32 -17.79
C TYR A 60 -13.01 -22.86 -19.14
N VAL A 61 -12.49 -22.28 -20.21
CA VAL A 61 -12.58 -22.81 -21.58
C VAL A 61 -11.18 -22.98 -22.13
N PHE A 62 -10.79 -24.21 -22.47
CA PHE A 62 -9.51 -24.57 -23.06
C PHE A 62 -9.67 -24.78 -24.56
N THR A 63 -8.80 -24.15 -25.35
CA THR A 63 -8.86 -24.19 -26.82
C THR A 63 -7.78 -25.06 -27.45
N ASP A 64 -6.72 -25.37 -26.72
CA ASP A 64 -5.58 -26.20 -27.13
C ASP A 64 -4.90 -26.81 -25.89
N ASP A 65 -3.96 -27.73 -26.11
CA ASP A 65 -3.20 -28.41 -25.07
C ASP A 65 -2.50 -27.41 -24.14
N TYR A 66 -2.61 -27.68 -22.83
CA TYR A 66 -1.95 -26.88 -21.81
C TYR A 66 -1.60 -27.74 -20.60
N THR A 67 -0.96 -27.14 -19.60
CA THR A 67 -0.64 -27.86 -18.37
C THR A 67 -1.92 -28.36 -17.70
N ASN A 68 -1.86 -29.49 -17.01
CA ASN A 68 -2.98 -30.04 -16.22
C ASN A 68 -3.13 -29.37 -14.85
N GLU A 69 -2.29 -28.38 -14.55
CA GLU A 69 -2.15 -27.78 -13.23
C GLU A 69 -2.74 -26.37 -13.19
N ARG A 70 -3.50 -26.08 -12.14
CA ARG A 70 -4.16 -24.78 -11.95
C ARG A 70 -3.83 -24.22 -10.58
N TYR A 71 -3.86 -22.88 -10.50
CA TYR A 71 -3.44 -22.14 -9.32
C TYR A 71 -4.43 -21.02 -8.98
N ARG A 72 -4.61 -20.78 -7.69
CA ARG A 72 -5.30 -19.60 -7.14
C ARG A 72 -4.47 -19.02 -6.00
N TYR A 73 -4.12 -17.73 -6.10
CA TYR A 73 -3.33 -17.02 -5.08
C TYR A 73 -4.18 -15.99 -4.33
N ILE A 74 -4.36 -16.17 -3.02
CA ILE A 74 -5.18 -15.30 -2.17
C ILE A 74 -4.27 -14.46 -1.27
N PRO A 75 -4.26 -13.11 -1.37
CA PRO A 75 -3.46 -12.26 -0.50
C PRO A 75 -3.83 -12.38 0.98
N LEU A 76 -2.82 -12.40 1.86
CA LEU A 76 -2.98 -12.54 3.31
C LEU A 76 -2.82 -11.22 4.09
N ASN A 77 -2.64 -10.09 3.40
CA ASN A 77 -2.35 -8.79 4.02
C ASN A 77 -3.52 -8.14 4.80
N LYS A 78 -4.74 -8.65 4.64
CA LYS A 78 -5.96 -8.11 5.26
C LYS A 78 -6.87 -9.21 5.82
N VAL A 79 -6.28 -10.33 6.21
CA VAL A 79 -6.96 -11.46 6.85
C VAL A 79 -6.07 -11.97 7.98
N ASP A 80 -6.67 -12.60 8.98
CA ASP A 80 -5.89 -13.27 10.02
C ASP A 80 -5.50 -14.68 9.55
N GLU A 81 -6.42 -15.39 8.90
CA GLU A 81 -6.19 -16.74 8.40
C GLU A 81 -7.14 -17.11 7.26
N ILE A 82 -6.71 -18.04 6.40
CA ILE A 82 -7.58 -18.72 5.43
C ILE A 82 -7.50 -20.22 5.70
N THR A 83 -8.66 -20.84 5.90
CA THR A 83 -8.80 -22.24 6.33
C THR A 83 -9.85 -22.97 5.50
N ASP A 84 -10.03 -24.27 5.75
CA ASP A 84 -11.11 -25.08 5.18
C ASP A 84 -11.16 -25.05 3.63
N VAL A 85 -9.98 -25.02 2.99
CA VAL A 85 -9.86 -24.93 1.54
C VAL A 85 -10.27 -26.24 0.89
N THR A 86 -11.18 -26.15 -0.09
CA THR A 86 -11.60 -27.26 -0.94
C THR A 86 -11.72 -26.79 -2.39
N VAL A 87 -11.43 -27.69 -3.32
CA VAL A 87 -11.71 -27.50 -4.75
C VAL A 87 -12.51 -28.69 -5.23
N THR A 88 -13.60 -28.43 -5.92
CA THR A 88 -14.48 -29.47 -6.46
C THR A 88 -14.75 -29.22 -7.94
N GLU A 89 -15.08 -30.29 -8.65
CA GLU A 89 -15.55 -30.28 -10.02
C GLU A 89 -16.72 -31.26 -10.12
N ASN A 90 -17.85 -30.83 -10.69
CA ASN A 90 -19.08 -31.63 -10.74
C ASN A 90 -19.51 -32.19 -9.37
N GLY A 91 -19.25 -31.44 -8.30
CA GLY A 91 -19.53 -31.83 -6.91
C GLY A 91 -18.56 -32.86 -6.31
N GLN A 92 -17.57 -33.34 -7.07
CA GLN A 92 -16.53 -34.25 -6.58
C GLN A 92 -15.29 -33.48 -6.14
N PRO A 93 -14.71 -33.79 -4.96
CA PRO A 93 -13.49 -33.13 -4.50
C PRO A 93 -12.28 -33.52 -5.35
N LEU A 94 -11.47 -32.52 -5.71
CA LEU A 94 -10.19 -32.71 -6.38
C LEU A 94 -9.04 -32.75 -5.36
N ALA A 95 -7.98 -33.46 -5.71
CA ALA A 95 -6.74 -33.42 -4.92
C ALA A 95 -6.16 -32.01 -4.96
N THR A 96 -5.97 -31.43 -3.79
CA THR A 96 -5.52 -30.04 -3.62
C THR A 96 -4.31 -29.97 -2.72
N THR A 97 -3.43 -29.04 -3.05
CA THR A 97 -2.28 -28.68 -2.20
C THR A 97 -2.33 -27.19 -1.94
N THR A 98 -1.94 -26.80 -0.73
CA THR A 98 -1.88 -25.40 -0.32
C THR A 98 -0.54 -25.08 0.29
N GLY A 99 -0.17 -23.81 0.25
CA GLY A 99 1.01 -23.29 0.93
C GLY A 99 0.99 -21.78 0.96
N ILE A 100 1.93 -21.20 1.70
CA ILE A 100 2.05 -19.75 1.84
C ILE A 100 3.39 -19.33 1.28
N GLU A 101 3.36 -18.37 0.35
CA GLU A 101 4.56 -17.76 -0.22
C GLU A 101 4.28 -16.28 -0.52
N ASN A 102 5.25 -15.41 -0.30
CA ASN A 102 5.14 -13.97 -0.60
C ASN A 102 3.87 -13.29 -0.01
N ASN A 103 3.46 -13.72 1.19
CA ASN A 103 2.25 -13.22 1.86
C ASN A 103 0.94 -13.51 1.08
N GLN A 104 0.91 -14.61 0.34
CA GLN A 104 -0.27 -15.14 -0.33
C GLN A 104 -0.42 -16.62 0.00
N LEU A 105 -1.65 -17.06 0.23
CA LEU A 105 -1.99 -18.48 0.20
C LEU A 105 -2.14 -18.89 -1.26
N TRP A 106 -1.38 -19.89 -1.71
CA TRP A 106 -1.62 -20.53 -3.00
C TRP A 106 -2.42 -21.82 -2.80
N ILE A 107 -3.35 -22.05 -3.71
CA ILE A 107 -4.15 -23.27 -3.83
C ILE A 107 -3.82 -23.85 -5.20
N ARG A 108 -3.42 -25.12 -5.24
CA ARG A 108 -3.05 -25.82 -6.46
C ARG A 108 -3.81 -27.12 -6.59
N TRP A 109 -4.39 -27.34 -7.76
CA TRP A 109 -5.08 -28.59 -8.12
C TRP A 109 -4.70 -29.03 -9.52
N GLN A 110 -4.95 -30.30 -9.81
CA GLN A 110 -4.73 -30.90 -11.12
C GLN A 110 -6.02 -31.49 -11.67
N HIS A 111 -6.15 -31.49 -12.98
CA HIS A 111 -7.27 -32.10 -13.72
C HIS A 111 -6.73 -32.68 -15.04
N PRO A 112 -7.29 -33.79 -15.54
CA PRO A 112 -7.04 -34.23 -16.92
C PRO A 112 -7.53 -33.17 -17.91
N LEU A 113 -6.80 -33.00 -19.02
CA LEU A 113 -7.16 -32.08 -20.09
C LEU A 113 -7.06 -32.81 -21.44
N ASN A 114 -8.12 -32.71 -22.25
CA ASN A 114 -8.28 -33.16 -23.62
C ASN A 114 -9.04 -32.09 -24.43
N PRO A 115 -8.39 -30.98 -24.77
CA PRO A 115 -9.03 -29.83 -25.38
C PRO A 115 -9.41 -30.09 -26.86
N PRO A 116 -10.38 -29.33 -27.41
CA PRO A 116 -11.10 -28.23 -26.78
C PRO A 116 -12.20 -28.71 -25.83
N GLU A 117 -12.23 -28.17 -24.62
CA GLU A 117 -13.23 -28.50 -23.60
C GLU A 117 -13.38 -27.38 -22.56
N SER A 118 -14.38 -27.49 -21.68
CA SER A 118 -14.60 -26.54 -20.59
C SER A 118 -14.76 -27.25 -19.25
N HIS A 119 -14.29 -26.59 -18.21
CA HIS A 119 -14.30 -27.11 -16.84
C HIS A 119 -14.85 -26.06 -15.88
N VAL A 120 -15.61 -26.51 -14.89
CA VAL A 120 -16.13 -25.65 -13.82
C VAL A 120 -15.54 -26.11 -12.50
N PHE A 121 -14.60 -25.31 -11.99
CA PHE A 121 -14.01 -25.54 -10.68
C PHE A 121 -14.71 -24.66 -9.65
N VAL A 122 -15.13 -25.27 -8.55
CA VAL A 122 -15.69 -24.56 -7.39
C VAL A 122 -14.70 -24.63 -6.26
N LEU A 123 -14.07 -23.49 -5.96
CA LEU A 123 -13.18 -23.32 -4.83
C LEU A 123 -13.99 -22.79 -3.65
N LYS A 124 -13.87 -23.42 -2.48
CA LYS A 124 -14.50 -22.93 -1.25
C LYS A 124 -13.48 -22.85 -0.14
N TYR A 125 -13.48 -21.74 0.60
CA TYR A 125 -12.57 -21.51 1.71
C TYR A 125 -13.20 -20.59 2.75
N ARG A 126 -12.71 -20.68 3.99
CA ARG A 126 -13.11 -19.84 5.11
C ARG A 126 -12.07 -18.75 5.33
N VAL A 127 -12.53 -17.52 5.47
CA VAL A 127 -11.71 -16.35 5.78
C VAL A 127 -11.97 -15.92 7.21
N ILE A 128 -10.93 -15.92 8.03
CA ILE A 128 -10.94 -15.46 9.42
C ILE A 128 -10.27 -14.09 9.46
N GLY A 129 -10.90 -13.13 10.16
CA GLY A 129 -10.38 -11.75 10.28
C GLY A 129 -10.45 -10.94 8.99
N GLY A 130 -11.26 -11.37 8.00
CA GLY A 130 -11.46 -10.64 6.74
C GLY A 130 -12.42 -9.45 6.83
N ILE A 131 -13.16 -9.33 7.94
CA ILE A 131 -14.09 -8.22 8.20
C ILE A 131 -13.36 -7.12 8.96
N GLN A 132 -13.33 -5.92 8.36
CA GLN A 132 -12.51 -4.82 8.90
C GLN A 132 -13.34 -3.94 9.84
N VAL A 133 -12.83 -3.69 11.05
CA VAL A 133 -13.51 -2.88 12.07
C VAL A 133 -12.77 -1.54 12.25
N ASN A 134 -13.41 -0.46 11.82
CA ASN A 134 -12.86 0.90 11.77
C ASN A 134 -13.72 1.86 12.61
N GLY A 135 -13.49 1.88 13.92
CA GLY A 135 -14.28 2.70 14.84
C GLY A 135 -15.76 2.27 14.85
N ASP A 136 -16.66 3.21 14.56
CA ASP A 136 -18.11 2.98 14.51
C ASP A 136 -18.59 2.26 13.24
N LYS A 137 -17.70 2.01 12.28
CA LYS A 137 -18.00 1.33 11.01
C LYS A 137 -17.26 0.01 10.86
N THR A 138 -17.98 -1.00 10.43
CA THR A 138 -17.43 -2.30 10.03
C THR A 138 -17.66 -2.51 8.54
N GLN A 139 -16.72 -3.17 7.87
CA GLN A 139 -16.82 -3.38 6.43
C GLN A 139 -16.38 -4.77 5.98
N VAL A 140 -17.14 -5.35 5.06
CA VAL A 140 -16.64 -6.34 4.11
C VAL A 140 -15.88 -5.56 3.04
N TYR A 141 -14.61 -5.86 2.81
CA TYR A 141 -13.86 -5.27 1.70
C TYR A 141 -12.93 -6.32 1.10
N TRP A 142 -13.35 -6.88 -0.04
CA TRP A 142 -12.75 -8.07 -0.61
C TRP A 142 -12.45 -7.90 -2.11
N LYS A 143 -11.26 -8.33 -2.53
CA LYS A 143 -10.90 -8.46 -3.94
C LYS A 143 -11.46 -9.78 -4.46
N ALA A 144 -12.69 -9.74 -4.95
CA ALA A 144 -13.44 -10.93 -5.35
C ALA A 144 -12.91 -11.53 -6.66
N ILE A 145 -12.71 -10.70 -7.70
CA ILE A 145 -12.08 -11.14 -8.96
C ILE A 145 -10.69 -10.50 -9.05
N PHE A 146 -9.64 -11.33 -9.02
CA PHE A 146 -8.24 -10.96 -8.79
C PHE A 146 -7.52 -10.47 -10.05
N ALA A 147 -6.78 -9.36 -9.98
CA ALA A 147 -6.07 -8.77 -11.13
C ALA A 147 -4.96 -9.65 -11.73
N GLU A 148 -4.31 -10.45 -10.88
CA GLU A 148 -3.10 -11.19 -11.19
C GLU A 148 -3.41 -12.46 -12.01
N ARG A 149 -3.63 -12.28 -13.31
CA ARG A 149 -3.88 -13.34 -14.29
C ARG A 149 -3.36 -12.95 -15.67
N GLN A 150 -3.11 -13.94 -16.53
CA GLN A 150 -2.53 -13.72 -17.87
C GLN A 150 -3.57 -13.76 -18.99
N VAL A 151 -4.79 -14.23 -18.72
CA VAL A 151 -5.88 -14.34 -19.70
C VAL A 151 -7.16 -13.66 -19.20
N PRO A 152 -8.08 -13.26 -20.08
CA PRO A 152 -9.27 -12.52 -19.69
C PRO A 152 -10.32 -13.38 -18.98
N VAL A 153 -11.21 -12.69 -18.27
CA VAL A 153 -12.47 -13.22 -17.74
C VAL A 153 -13.61 -12.54 -18.49
N LEU A 154 -14.43 -13.29 -19.24
CA LEU A 154 -15.46 -12.70 -20.10
C LEU A 154 -16.61 -12.10 -19.30
N SER A 155 -17.00 -12.75 -18.20
CA SER A 155 -18.07 -12.27 -17.32
C SER A 155 -17.74 -12.51 -15.84
N GLY A 156 -18.20 -11.63 -14.96
CA GLY A 156 -17.90 -11.71 -13.54
C GLY A 156 -19.05 -11.21 -12.68
N THR A 157 -19.45 -12.03 -11.71
CA THR A 157 -20.51 -11.68 -10.74
C THR A 157 -20.00 -11.90 -9.32
N VAL A 158 -20.34 -10.98 -8.43
CA VAL A 158 -20.02 -11.08 -7.01
C VAL A 158 -21.31 -10.93 -6.20
N SER A 159 -21.61 -11.91 -5.36
CA SER A 159 -22.76 -11.92 -4.46
C SER A 159 -22.26 -11.91 -3.01
N VAL A 160 -22.79 -11.01 -2.20
CA VAL A 160 -22.48 -10.93 -0.77
C VAL A 160 -23.74 -11.13 0.04
N HIS A 161 -23.74 -12.15 0.88
CA HIS A 161 -24.82 -12.50 1.79
C HIS A 161 -24.42 -12.07 3.20
N LEU A 162 -25.16 -11.11 3.75
CA LEU A 162 -24.99 -10.64 5.11
C LEU A 162 -25.91 -11.41 6.07
N PRO A 163 -25.52 -11.53 7.35
CA PRO A 163 -26.40 -12.00 8.41
C PRO A 163 -27.72 -11.24 8.46
N GLU A 164 -28.81 -11.93 8.80
CA GLU A 164 -30.16 -11.35 8.87
C GLU A 164 -30.22 -10.11 9.76
N VAL A 165 -29.44 -10.08 10.85
CA VAL A 165 -29.38 -8.94 11.79
C VAL A 165 -28.90 -7.63 11.15
N LEU A 166 -28.24 -7.69 9.98
CA LEU A 166 -27.76 -6.56 9.19
C LEU A 166 -28.75 -6.12 8.09
N SER A 167 -29.83 -6.87 7.88
CA SER A 167 -30.83 -6.55 6.86
C SER A 167 -31.34 -5.11 7.01
N GLY A 168 -31.22 -4.31 5.94
CA GLY A 168 -31.64 -2.91 5.92
C GLY A 168 -30.76 -1.95 6.74
N LYS A 169 -29.65 -2.41 7.34
CA LYS A 169 -28.74 -1.58 8.15
C LYS A 169 -27.42 -1.24 7.45
N VAL A 170 -27.27 -1.62 6.18
CA VAL A 170 -26.09 -1.28 5.37
C VAL A 170 -26.07 0.22 5.08
N LEU A 171 -24.93 0.85 5.35
CA LEU A 171 -24.71 2.28 5.14
C LEU A 171 -24.34 2.58 3.69
N SER A 172 -23.52 1.72 3.07
CA SER A 172 -23.09 1.88 1.68
C SER A 172 -22.56 0.57 1.11
N TYR A 173 -22.72 0.38 -0.21
CA TYR A 173 -22.14 -0.72 -0.96
C TYR A 173 -21.57 -0.23 -2.30
N THR A 174 -20.30 -0.54 -2.56
CA THR A 174 -19.51 0.02 -3.67
C THR A 174 -18.64 -1.06 -4.30
N ALA A 175 -18.32 -0.89 -5.58
CA ALA A 175 -17.33 -1.70 -6.29
C ALA A 175 -16.17 -0.82 -6.74
N TYR A 176 -14.99 -1.41 -6.82
CA TYR A 176 -13.74 -0.80 -7.29
C TYR A 176 -13.06 -1.69 -8.33
N GLY A 177 -12.12 -1.11 -9.08
CA GLY A 177 -11.50 -1.75 -10.24
C GLY A 177 -12.31 -1.49 -11.50
N ILE A 178 -12.84 -2.53 -12.13
CA ILE A 178 -13.68 -2.38 -13.32
C ILE A 178 -15.07 -1.80 -12.99
N PRO A 179 -15.72 -1.12 -13.95
CA PRO A 179 -17.12 -0.72 -13.82
C PRO A 179 -18.02 -1.95 -13.57
N ALA A 180 -18.88 -1.84 -12.56
CA ALA A 180 -19.84 -2.87 -12.23
C ALA A 180 -21.20 -2.26 -11.89
N THR A 181 -22.27 -2.91 -12.34
CA THR A 181 -23.63 -2.63 -11.86
C THR A 181 -23.80 -3.19 -10.46
N ARG A 182 -24.54 -2.49 -9.60
CA ARG A 182 -24.73 -2.83 -8.19
C ARG A 182 -26.21 -2.91 -7.86
N ARG A 183 -26.61 -3.93 -7.13
CA ARG A 183 -28.00 -4.10 -6.67
C ARG A 183 -28.07 -4.66 -5.26
N SER A 184 -29.05 -4.21 -4.50
CA SER A 184 -29.49 -4.88 -3.27
C SER A 184 -30.75 -5.67 -3.60
N LEU A 185 -30.73 -6.99 -3.38
CA LEU A 185 -31.84 -7.86 -3.78
C LEU A 185 -32.95 -7.91 -2.73
N ASN A 186 -32.58 -7.90 -1.45
CA ASN A 186 -33.50 -8.12 -0.33
C ASN A 186 -32.98 -7.51 0.98
N GLY A 187 -32.11 -6.49 0.90
CA GLY A 187 -31.54 -5.81 2.08
C GLY A 187 -30.43 -6.58 2.81
N LYS A 188 -30.24 -7.88 2.52
CA LYS A 188 -29.15 -8.72 3.07
C LYS A 188 -28.23 -9.32 1.99
N THR A 189 -28.72 -9.43 0.75
CA THR A 189 -27.93 -9.89 -0.40
C THR A 189 -27.64 -8.70 -1.31
N PHE A 190 -26.37 -8.52 -1.62
CA PHE A 190 -25.86 -7.47 -2.50
C PHE A 190 -25.12 -8.10 -3.65
N GLU A 191 -25.42 -7.67 -4.86
CA GLU A 191 -24.82 -8.23 -6.06
C GLU A 191 -24.13 -7.14 -6.88
N PHE A 192 -22.98 -7.51 -7.43
CA PHE A 192 -22.10 -6.68 -8.24
C PHE A 192 -21.80 -7.43 -9.54
N VAL A 193 -22.20 -6.87 -10.68
CA VAL A 193 -22.01 -7.51 -12.00
C VAL A 193 -21.06 -6.67 -12.83
N ALA A 194 -19.98 -7.27 -13.27
CA ALA A 194 -19.02 -6.66 -14.19
C ALA A 194 -19.76 -6.17 -15.45
N SER A 195 -19.61 -4.90 -15.80
CA SER A 195 -20.26 -4.31 -16.99
C SER A 195 -19.46 -4.52 -18.28
N GLN A 196 -18.27 -5.11 -18.17
CA GLN A 196 -17.36 -5.41 -19.26
C GLN A 196 -16.47 -6.61 -18.89
N LEU A 197 -15.84 -7.23 -19.89
CA LEU A 197 -14.87 -8.30 -19.65
C LEU A 197 -13.67 -7.77 -18.86
N LEU A 198 -13.07 -8.63 -18.05
CA LEU A 198 -11.94 -8.31 -17.20
C LEU A 198 -10.62 -8.81 -17.85
N LEU A 199 -9.88 -7.89 -18.48
CA LEU A 199 -8.54 -8.15 -19.03
C LEU A 199 -7.50 -8.46 -17.93
N PRO A 200 -6.34 -9.05 -18.26
CA PRO A 200 -5.19 -9.12 -17.35
C PRO A 200 -4.91 -7.79 -16.65
N GLY A 201 -4.73 -7.82 -15.32
CA GLY A 201 -4.54 -6.61 -14.50
C GLY A 201 -5.83 -5.91 -14.06
N HIS A 202 -6.99 -6.26 -14.63
CA HIS A 202 -8.28 -5.76 -14.14
C HIS A 202 -8.79 -6.60 -12.97
N GLU A 203 -9.39 -5.95 -11.98
CA GLU A 203 -10.01 -6.59 -10.82
C GLU A 203 -11.42 -6.09 -10.58
N LEU A 204 -12.17 -6.86 -9.78
CA LEU A 204 -13.42 -6.43 -9.19
C LEU A 204 -13.32 -6.60 -7.67
N GLU A 205 -13.17 -5.48 -6.97
CA GLU A 205 -13.24 -5.42 -5.52
C GLU A 205 -14.62 -4.92 -5.09
N VAL A 206 -15.17 -5.47 -4.01
CA VAL A 206 -16.45 -5.05 -3.46
C VAL A 206 -16.30 -4.63 -2.01
N GLN A 207 -17.03 -3.59 -1.64
CA GLN A 207 -17.05 -3.05 -0.29
C GLN A 207 -18.50 -2.88 0.18
N ILE A 208 -18.79 -3.36 1.37
CA ILE A 208 -20.07 -3.15 2.05
C ILE A 208 -19.79 -2.67 3.47
N ILE A 209 -20.37 -1.53 3.85
CA ILE A 209 -20.15 -0.88 5.14
C ILE A 209 -21.45 -0.89 5.95
N PHE A 210 -21.34 -1.25 7.22
CA PHE A 210 -22.45 -1.24 8.19
C PHE A 210 -21.97 -0.75 9.57
N PRO A 211 -22.87 -0.36 10.49
CA PRO A 211 -22.48 0.10 11.82
C PRO A 211 -21.86 -1.04 12.64
N SER A 212 -20.71 -0.79 13.28
CA SER A 212 -20.01 -1.77 14.11
C SER A 212 -20.87 -2.29 15.27
N SER A 213 -21.78 -1.45 15.78
CA SER A 213 -22.64 -1.78 16.92
C SER A 213 -23.63 -2.92 16.66
N VAL A 214 -23.87 -3.31 15.40
CA VAL A 214 -24.81 -4.38 15.06
C VAL A 214 -24.23 -5.76 15.34
N LEU A 215 -22.97 -5.99 14.96
CA LEU A 215 -22.30 -7.28 15.18
C LEU A 215 -21.31 -7.26 16.36
N ASN A 216 -20.83 -6.09 16.78
CA ASN A 216 -19.87 -5.91 17.88
C ASN A 216 -18.63 -6.82 17.76
N LEU A 217 -18.09 -6.92 16.55
CA LEU A 217 -16.94 -7.77 16.25
C LEU A 217 -15.65 -7.19 16.87
N PRO A 218 -14.74 -8.04 17.37
CA PRO A 218 -13.40 -7.59 17.72
C PRO A 218 -12.64 -7.14 16.47
N GLN A 219 -11.66 -6.24 16.65
CA GLN A 219 -10.73 -5.92 15.57
C GLN A 219 -9.85 -7.14 15.23
N PRO A 220 -9.71 -7.52 13.94
CA PRO A 220 -8.77 -8.53 13.48
C PRO A 220 -7.33 -8.27 13.92
N GLN A 221 -6.54 -9.33 14.08
CA GLN A 221 -5.16 -9.24 14.56
C GLN A 221 -4.27 -8.41 13.63
N TRP A 222 -4.42 -8.56 12.30
CA TRP A 222 -3.66 -7.77 11.33
C TRP A 222 -3.93 -6.27 11.45
N GLN A 223 -5.14 -5.85 11.85
CA GLN A 223 -5.45 -4.43 12.10
C GLN A 223 -4.79 -3.92 13.38
N GLN A 224 -4.82 -4.73 14.45
CA GLN A 224 -4.17 -4.39 15.72
C GLN A 224 -2.66 -4.24 15.55
N PHE A 225 -2.03 -5.17 14.83
CA PHE A 225 -0.59 -5.13 14.57
C PHE A 225 -0.18 -3.91 13.74
N LYS A 226 -0.96 -3.57 12.71
CA LYS A 226 -0.75 -2.35 11.92
C LYS A 226 -0.80 -1.10 12.80
N GLN A 227 -1.79 -1.00 13.69
CA GLN A 227 -1.94 0.14 14.59
C GLN A 227 -0.79 0.21 15.61
N PHE A 228 -0.38 -0.93 16.18
CA PHE A 228 0.79 -1.02 17.05
C PHE A 228 2.07 -0.53 16.35
N PHE A 229 2.33 -0.99 15.12
CA PHE A 229 3.51 -0.59 14.36
C PHE A 229 3.53 0.91 14.07
N VAL A 230 2.38 1.50 13.74
CA VAL A 230 2.25 2.95 13.60
C VAL A 230 2.61 3.65 14.91
N TYR A 231 2.00 3.29 16.04
CA TYR A 231 2.34 3.91 17.33
C TYR A 231 3.81 3.74 17.71
N MET A 232 4.39 2.58 17.45
CA MET A 232 5.81 2.32 17.69
C MET A 232 6.68 3.29 16.88
N LEU A 233 6.43 3.46 15.58
CA LEU A 233 7.16 4.42 14.74
C LEU A 233 7.04 5.86 15.25
N TRP A 234 5.84 6.27 15.68
CA TRP A 234 5.61 7.59 16.27
C TRP A 234 6.33 7.76 17.63
N SER A 235 6.61 6.68 18.35
CA SER A 235 7.33 6.71 19.63
C SER A 235 8.86 6.80 19.50
N LEU A 236 9.44 6.32 18.39
CA LEU A 236 10.89 6.32 18.13
C LEU A 236 11.58 7.70 18.30
N PRO A 237 11.04 8.84 17.82
CA PRO A 237 11.68 10.14 18.06
C PRO A 237 11.75 10.51 19.55
N PHE A 238 10.75 10.13 20.35
CA PHE A 238 10.75 10.35 21.80
C PHE A 238 11.77 9.46 22.49
N ILE A 239 11.86 8.19 22.09
CA ILE A 239 12.87 7.24 22.57
C ILE A 239 14.27 7.76 22.21
N GLY A 240 14.49 8.23 20.98
CA GLY A 240 15.76 8.81 20.55
C GLY A 240 16.16 10.06 21.35
N LEU A 241 15.19 10.94 21.65
CA LEU A 241 15.42 12.11 22.50
C LEU A 241 15.78 11.71 23.94
N ALA A 242 15.08 10.72 24.50
CA ALA A 242 15.36 10.19 25.83
C ALA A 242 16.76 9.56 25.91
N ILE A 243 17.13 8.72 24.93
CA ILE A 243 18.48 8.15 24.81
C ILE A 243 19.52 9.26 24.71
N ARG A 244 19.31 10.29 23.88
CA ARG A 244 20.22 11.43 23.77
C ARG A 244 20.39 12.17 25.10
N LYS A 245 19.31 12.37 25.86
CA LYS A 245 19.37 12.99 27.20
C LYS A 245 20.18 12.12 28.17
N VAL A 246 19.95 10.81 28.21
CA VAL A 246 20.70 9.88 29.06
C VAL A 246 22.19 9.87 28.67
N LEU A 247 22.50 9.76 27.38
CA LEU A 247 23.88 9.80 26.88
C LEU A 247 24.58 11.14 27.15
N ALA A 248 23.85 12.26 27.26
CA ALA A 248 24.44 13.54 27.67
C ALA A 248 24.98 13.52 29.12
N HIS A 249 24.50 12.59 29.96
CA HIS A 249 25.03 12.36 31.30
C HIS A 249 26.20 11.37 31.34
N LEU A 250 26.54 10.75 30.21
CA LEU A 250 27.65 9.82 30.10
C LEU A 250 28.98 10.58 30.14
N CYS A 251 29.86 10.19 31.05
CA CYS A 251 31.19 10.75 31.08
C CYS A 251 32.05 10.21 29.93
N PRO A 252 32.67 11.06 29.08
CA PRO A 252 33.50 10.60 27.97
C PRO A 252 34.77 9.86 28.42
N ARG A 253 35.20 10.05 29.68
CA ARG A 253 36.41 9.42 30.23
C ARG A 253 36.15 8.08 30.93
N CYS A 254 35.17 8.02 31.84
CA CYS A 254 34.90 6.81 32.63
C CYS A 254 33.62 6.05 32.22
N ARG A 255 32.87 6.56 31.23
CA ARG A 255 31.61 5.98 30.71
C ARG A 255 30.50 5.75 31.75
N LYS A 256 30.57 6.37 32.94
CA LYS A 256 29.49 6.34 33.93
C LYS A 256 28.50 7.49 33.73
N LEU A 257 27.21 7.25 33.99
CA LEU A 257 26.10 8.23 33.93
C LEU A 257 26.11 9.17 35.16
N THR A 258 27.17 9.98 35.30
CA THR A 258 27.39 10.82 36.49
C THR A 258 27.73 12.28 36.15
N MET A 259 27.67 12.67 34.88
CA MET A 259 28.02 14.03 34.47
C MET A 259 26.98 15.04 34.97
N SER A 260 27.44 16.06 35.70
CA SER A 260 26.65 17.21 36.15
C SER A 260 26.93 18.44 35.28
N LYS A 261 25.94 19.33 35.14
CA LYS A 261 25.98 20.53 34.29
C LYS A 261 25.55 21.76 35.08
N THR A 262 26.42 22.76 35.17
CA THR A 262 26.17 24.05 35.85
C THR A 262 26.26 25.21 34.84
N ARG A 263 25.36 26.20 34.95
CA ARG A 263 25.28 27.36 34.05
C ARG A 263 25.84 28.61 34.73
N SER A 264 26.66 29.37 34.01
CA SER A 264 27.04 30.74 34.36
C SER A 264 26.81 31.66 33.16
N THR A 265 26.08 32.75 33.37
CA THR A 265 25.71 33.70 32.31
C THR A 265 26.53 34.97 32.47
N SER A 266 27.18 35.42 31.40
CA SER A 266 27.86 36.71 31.36
C SER A 266 27.26 37.61 30.27
N TYR A 267 26.87 38.82 30.66
CA TYR A 267 26.33 39.84 29.77
C TYR A 267 27.46 40.79 29.35
N LEU A 268 27.62 41.04 28.05
CA LEU A 268 28.73 41.85 27.53
C LEU A 268 28.38 43.33 27.28
N SER A 269 27.16 43.77 27.60
CA SER A 269 26.72 45.17 27.76
C SER A 269 25.19 45.23 27.62
N TYR A 270 24.54 46.07 28.44
CA TYR A 270 23.09 46.23 28.48
C TYR A 270 22.48 46.75 27.16
N PHE A 271 23.29 47.44 26.33
CA PHE A 271 22.81 48.19 25.16
C PHE A 271 22.89 47.46 23.81
N ARG A 272 23.57 46.31 23.69
CA ARG A 272 23.75 45.60 22.39
C ARG A 272 23.12 44.21 22.30
N GLY A 273 22.37 43.81 23.34
CA GLY A 273 21.56 42.58 23.31
C GLY A 273 22.33 41.28 23.04
N ARG A 274 23.66 41.24 23.21
CA ARG A 274 24.52 40.05 23.01
C ARG A 274 25.10 39.61 24.35
N GLY A 275 24.72 38.42 24.79
CA GLY A 275 25.30 37.74 25.94
C GLY A 275 26.07 36.48 25.54
N ARG A 276 26.84 35.92 26.48
CA ARG A 276 27.40 34.58 26.35
C ARG A 276 27.03 33.77 27.58
N VAL A 277 26.60 32.53 27.36
CA VAL A 277 26.39 31.55 28.42
C VAL A 277 27.57 30.59 28.41
N THR A 278 28.19 30.41 29.57
CA THR A 278 29.23 29.39 29.78
C THR A 278 28.62 28.24 30.58
N TYR A 279 28.75 27.03 30.04
CA TYR A 279 28.35 25.78 30.68
C TYR A 279 29.59 25.09 31.23
N TYR A 280 29.53 24.69 32.50
CA TYR A 280 30.55 23.88 33.18
C TYR A 280 30.01 22.46 33.34
N TYR A 281 30.74 21.48 32.83
CA TYR A 281 30.45 20.06 32.96
C TYR A 281 31.47 19.44 33.91
N TYR A 282 31.01 18.67 34.90
CA TYR A 282 31.86 18.03 35.89
C TYR A 282 31.38 16.60 36.18
N CYS A 283 32.32 15.65 36.26
CA CYS A 283 32.06 14.26 36.61
C CYS A 283 32.63 13.95 38.01
N PRO A 284 31.79 13.61 39.01
CA PRO A 284 32.23 13.28 40.37
C PRO A 284 33.08 12.00 40.46
N ASN A 285 32.90 11.05 39.54
CA ASN A 285 33.56 9.73 39.62
C ASN A 285 35.03 9.73 39.15
N CYS A 286 35.39 10.56 38.17
CA CYS A 286 36.77 10.61 37.64
C CYS A 286 37.35 12.01 37.54
N PHE A 287 36.67 13.00 38.14
CA PHE A 287 37.07 14.41 38.18
C PHE A 287 37.28 15.07 36.80
N TYR A 288 36.75 14.46 35.74
CA TYR A 288 36.75 15.06 34.40
C TYR A 288 35.89 16.34 34.40
N HIS A 289 36.41 17.40 33.78
CA HIS A 289 35.68 18.66 33.62
C HIS A 289 35.82 19.20 32.20
N ARG A 290 34.80 19.92 31.72
CA ARG A 290 34.79 20.59 30.42
C ARG A 290 33.98 21.88 30.49
N THR A 291 34.40 22.90 29.76
CA THR A 291 33.62 24.13 29.57
C THR A 291 33.15 24.29 28.13
N SER A 292 31.96 24.88 27.95
CA SER A 292 31.40 25.20 26.64
C SER A 292 30.77 26.59 26.65
N LYS A 293 31.05 27.41 25.64
CA LYS A 293 30.50 28.77 25.52
C LYS A 293 29.48 28.82 24.38
N LYS A 294 28.32 29.44 24.61
CA LYS A 294 27.29 29.70 23.57
C LYS A 294 26.91 31.18 23.58
N ALA A 295 26.75 31.79 22.41
CA ALA A 295 26.21 33.14 22.30
C ALA A 295 24.69 33.14 22.54
N ILE A 296 24.16 34.17 23.19
CA ILE A 296 22.72 34.43 23.36
C ILE A 296 22.38 35.83 22.84
N SER A 297 21.24 35.97 22.16
CA SER A 297 20.66 37.25 21.74
C SER A 297 19.40 37.56 22.55
N TRP A 298 19.20 38.83 22.88
CA TRP A 298 18.03 39.30 23.63
C TRP A 298 16.75 39.14 22.78
N GLY A 299 15.70 38.51 23.34
CA GLY A 299 14.41 38.31 22.68
C GLY A 299 13.87 36.87 22.62
N GLY A 300 14.63 35.86 23.05
CA GLY A 300 14.12 34.49 23.21
C GLY A 300 14.01 34.15 24.68
N GLY A 301 12.79 34.10 25.22
CA GLY A 301 12.52 33.50 26.53
C GLY A 301 13.10 32.08 26.59
N ASP A 302 13.44 31.63 27.80
CA ASP A 302 13.94 30.28 28.06
C ASP A 302 12.92 29.23 27.57
N GLY A 303 13.05 28.82 26.31
CA GLY A 303 12.49 27.58 25.81
C GLY A 303 13.30 26.45 26.43
N GLY A 304 12.79 25.87 27.51
CA GLY A 304 13.33 24.66 28.10
C GLY A 304 13.59 23.61 27.03
N ASP A 305 14.82 23.09 27.00
CA ASP A 305 15.29 21.91 26.26
C ASP A 305 14.42 21.45 25.06
N GLY A 306 14.21 22.34 24.09
CA GLY A 306 13.63 22.03 22.79
C GLY A 306 14.66 21.36 21.90
N GLY A 307 14.35 20.14 21.43
CA GLY A 307 15.19 19.35 20.54
C GLY A 307 15.45 20.05 19.21
N GLY A 308 16.70 20.49 19.00
CA GLY A 308 17.19 20.88 17.67
C GLY A 308 17.65 19.66 16.90
N GLY A 309 16.77 19.10 16.07
CA GLY A 309 17.13 18.21 14.97
C GLY A 309 17.55 19.06 13.78
N GLY A 310 18.86 19.07 13.48
CA GLY A 310 19.41 19.70 12.28
C GLY A 310 19.90 18.61 11.34
N GLY A 311 19.09 18.30 10.32
CA GLY A 311 19.53 17.63 9.09
C GLY A 311 19.35 18.63 7.95
N GLY A 312 20.45 18.95 7.25
CA GLY A 312 20.47 19.92 6.15
C GLY A 312 20.65 19.26 4.78
N GLY A 313 20.32 20.05 3.75
CA GLY A 313 20.62 19.87 2.32
C GLY A 313 19.33 19.86 1.47
N GLY A 314 19.12 20.68 0.44
CA GLY A 314 19.93 21.69 -0.26
C GLY A 314 19.38 21.90 -1.68
N GLY A 315 19.47 23.13 -2.22
CA GLY A 315 19.19 23.52 -3.63
C GLY A 315 17.79 24.11 -3.82
N GLY A 316 17.55 25.38 -4.18
CA GLY A 316 18.21 26.26 -5.17
C GLY A 316 17.36 26.21 -6.45
N GLY A 317 16.91 27.28 -7.11
CA GLY A 317 17.00 28.73 -6.99
C GLY A 317 16.32 29.36 -8.22
N GLY A 318 16.10 30.68 -8.20
CA GLY A 318 15.74 31.52 -9.35
C GLY A 318 14.23 31.53 -9.71
N GLY A 319 13.54 32.65 -9.94
CA GLY A 319 13.98 34.00 -10.24
C GLY A 319 13.32 34.48 -11.55
N GLY A 320 12.60 35.62 -11.50
CA GLY A 320 12.04 36.34 -12.65
C GLY A 320 10.54 36.12 -12.85
N GLY A 321 9.64 37.10 -12.89
CA GLY A 321 9.80 38.53 -13.13
C GLY A 321 9.26 38.90 -14.53
N GLY A 322 8.20 39.72 -14.56
CA GLY A 322 7.63 40.36 -15.77
C GLY A 322 6.36 39.65 -16.27
N GLY A 323 5.23 40.30 -16.54
CA GLY A 323 4.95 41.73 -16.74
C GLY A 323 4.28 41.93 -18.10
N GLY A 324 3.03 42.44 -18.10
CA GLY A 324 2.30 42.93 -19.28
C GLY A 324 1.66 41.84 -20.15
N GLY A 325 0.46 42.00 -20.71
CA GLY A 325 -0.46 43.13 -20.80
C GLY A 325 -1.36 42.93 -22.02
N GLY A 326 -2.61 43.39 -21.93
CA GLY A 326 -3.31 44.02 -23.06
C GLY A 326 -4.18 43.17 -23.99
N GLY A 327 -5.47 43.54 -24.02
CA GLY A 327 -6.36 43.54 -25.21
C GLY A 327 -7.07 42.22 -25.51
N GLY A 328 -8.36 42.15 -25.82
CA GLY A 328 -9.34 43.17 -26.21
C GLY A 328 -10.19 42.62 -27.37
N GLY A 329 -11.51 42.88 -27.35
CA GLY A 329 -12.47 42.64 -28.44
C GLY A 329 -13.05 41.22 -28.49
N GLY A 330 -14.36 40.97 -28.37
CA GLY A 330 -15.44 41.43 -29.25
C GLY A 330 -15.59 40.41 -30.39
N GLY A 331 -16.71 39.83 -30.79
CA GLY A 331 -18.14 39.93 -30.52
C GLY A 331 -18.84 39.09 -31.62
N GLY A 332 -20.15 38.85 -31.51
CA GLY A 332 -20.99 38.53 -32.69
C GLY A 332 -21.51 37.10 -32.85
N GLY A 333 -22.71 36.85 -32.34
CA GLY A 333 -23.96 36.53 -33.05
C GLY A 333 -24.05 35.57 -34.26
N GLY A 334 -25.16 34.82 -34.27
CA GLY A 334 -25.80 34.14 -35.41
C GLY A 334 -25.69 32.61 -35.32
N GLY A 335 -26.73 31.77 -35.40
CA GLY A 335 -28.09 31.90 -35.93
C GLY A 335 -28.33 30.75 -36.92
N GLY A 336 -29.38 29.95 -36.71
CA GLY A 336 -30.07 29.16 -37.75
C GLY A 336 -29.37 27.91 -38.30
N GLY A 337 -30.04 26.76 -38.14
CA GLY A 337 -29.75 25.47 -38.75
C GLY A 337 -30.67 24.41 -38.17
#